data_AF-A0A401TL51-F1
#
_entry.id   AF-A0A401TL51-F1
#
_cell.length_a   1.000
_cell.length_b   1.000
_cell.length_c   1.000
_cell.angle_alpha   90.00
_cell.angle_beta   90.00
_cell.angle_gamma   90.00
#
_symmetry.space_group_name_H-M   'P 1'
#
loop_
_entity.id
_entity.type
_entity.pdbx_description
1 polymer ?
#
loop_
_entity_poly.entity_id
_entity_poly.type
_entity_poly.pdbx_seq_one_letter_code
_entity_poly.pdbx_strand_id
1 'polypeptide(L)' 'MQHTSTFSRLLQKFGLDKLYQGEVQVSGAEFNIESISGKPAVFTCYLDAGLTRTTTGNKVFGAMKGAADGGLSIPHR' A
#
# COMPACT_ATOMS: atom_id res chain seq x y z
N MET A 1 17.39 -12.60 4.28
CA MET A 1 16.19 -12.84 3.45
C MET A 1 15.35 -11.58 3.55
N GLN A 2 15.31 -10.76 2.50
CA GLN A 2 14.50 -9.54 2.51
C GLN A 2 13.03 -9.96 2.43
N HIS A 3 12.28 -9.66 3.48
CA HIS A 3 10.86 -9.98 3.59
C HIS A 3 10.08 -9.24 2.49
N THR A 4 9.81 -9.92 1.37
CA THR A 4 8.92 -9.41 0.34
C THR A 4 7.48 -9.67 0.76
N SER A 5 6.81 -8.62 1.22
CA SER A 5 5.40 -8.63 1.58
C SER A 5 4.53 -8.93 0.35
N THR A 6 3.39 -9.58 0.57
CA THR A 6 2.48 -10.16 -0.42
C THR A 6 1.96 -9.18 -1.50
N PHE A 7 2.05 -7.86 -1.24
CA PHE A 7 1.58 -6.80 -2.14
C PHE A 7 2.57 -6.42 -3.26
N SER A 8 3.82 -6.90 -3.18
CA SER A 8 4.78 -6.78 -4.29
C SER A 8 4.30 -7.44 -5.58
N ARG A 9 3.35 -8.40 -5.51
CA ARG A 9 2.88 -9.13 -6.69
C ARG A 9 2.16 -8.26 -7.72
N LEU A 10 1.37 -7.27 -7.28
CA LEU A 10 0.66 -6.38 -8.19
C LEU A 10 1.63 -5.41 -8.87
N LEU A 11 2.51 -4.79 -8.09
CA LEU A 11 3.54 -3.89 -8.62
C LEU A 11 4.53 -4.61 -9.55
N GLN A 12 4.91 -5.86 -9.25
CA GLN A 12 5.74 -6.70 -10.11
C GLN A 12 5.10 -6.97 -11.48
N LYS A 13 3.78 -7.21 -11.53
CA LYS A 13 3.07 -7.40 -12.81
C LYS A 13 3.11 -6.17 -13.69
N PHE A 14 3.12 -4.98 -13.10
CA PHE A 14 3.19 -3.70 -13.81
C PHE A 14 4.62 -3.13 -13.92
N GLY A 15 5.64 -3.84 -13.41
CA GLY A 15 7.03 -3.39 -13.44
C GLY A 15 7.32 -2.15 -12.57
N LEU A 16 6.51 -1.91 -11.54
CA LEU A 16 6.57 -0.73 -10.66
C LEU A 16 7.26 -1.02 -9.30
N ASP A 17 7.58 -2.29 -9.03
CA ASP A 17 8.11 -2.80 -7.77
C ASP A 17 9.45 -2.17 -7.34
N LYS A 18 10.29 -1.81 -8.32
CA LYS A 18 11.57 -1.12 -8.04
C LYS A 18 11.43 0.38 -7.86
N LEU A 19 10.36 0.98 -8.39
CA LEU A 19 10.14 2.42 -8.34
C LEU A 19 9.41 2.85 -7.08
N TYR A 20 8.43 2.06 -6.67
CA TYR A 20 7.55 2.34 -5.54
C TYR A 20 7.72 1.26 -4.47
N GLN A 21 8.94 1.19 -3.90
CA GLN A 21 9.19 0.36 -2.73
C GLN A 21 8.50 0.99 -1.53
N GLY A 22 7.59 0.25 -0.91
CA GLY A 22 6.91 0.70 0.30
C GLY A 22 7.81 0.69 1.55
N GLU A 23 7.20 0.73 2.73
CA GLU A 23 7.91 0.88 4.01
C GLU A 23 8.68 -0.40 4.38
N VAL A 24 10.02 -0.36 4.36
CA VAL A 24 10.87 -1.54 4.63
C VAL A 24 10.87 -1.94 6.10
N GLN A 25 10.71 -0.97 7.00
CA GLN A 25 10.64 -1.19 8.45
C GLN A 25 9.27 -0.75 8.95
N VAL A 26 8.54 -1.67 9.55
CA VAL A 26 7.19 -1.39 10.05
C VAL A 26 7.28 -0.46 11.26
N SER A 27 6.96 0.82 11.06
CA SER A 27 6.95 1.83 12.13
C SER A 27 5.60 1.97 12.83
N GLY A 28 4.52 1.53 12.18
CA GLY A 28 3.15 1.76 12.63
C GLY A 28 2.65 3.20 12.44
N ALA A 29 3.48 4.09 11.87
CA ALA A 29 3.10 5.44 11.52
C ALA A 29 2.28 5.47 10.22
N GLU A 30 1.67 6.61 9.93
CA GLU A 30 1.04 6.85 8.63
C GLU A 30 2.12 6.86 7.53
N PHE A 31 1.89 6.10 6.45
CA PHE A 31 2.79 6.04 5.30
C PHE A 31 1.99 6.15 4.02
N ASN A 32 2.35 7.13 3.19
CA ASN A 32 1.76 7.37 1.89
C ASN A 32 2.88 7.54 0.86
N ILE A 33 2.75 6.87 -0.28
CA ILE A 33 3.71 6.98 -1.37
C ILE A 33 3.14 7.88 -2.47
N GLU A 34 3.99 8.77 -2.98
CA GLU A 34 3.62 9.76 -4.00
C GLU A 34 4.25 9.42 -5.35
N SER A 35 3.67 9.95 -6.42
CA SER A 35 4.21 9.78 -7.77
C SER A 35 5.50 10.58 -7.95
N ILE A 36 6.48 9.98 -8.63
CA ILE A 36 7.75 10.63 -8.95
C ILE A 36 7.62 11.34 -10.30
N SER A 37 7.98 12.62 -10.38
CA SER A 37 7.95 13.39 -11.63
C SER A 37 8.79 12.71 -12.73
N GLY A 38 8.25 12.62 -13.94
CA GLY A 38 8.91 11.99 -15.08
C GLY A 38 8.94 10.45 -15.06
N LYS A 39 8.29 9.80 -14.09
CA LYS A 39 8.13 8.34 -14.02
C LYS A 39 6.65 7.95 -14.13
N PRO A 40 6.33 6.67 -14.43
CA PRO A 40 4.96 6.17 -14.36
C PRO A 40 4.34 6.47 -13.00
N ALA A 41 3.08 6.88 -12.98
CA ALA A 41 2.38 7.20 -11.73
C ALA A 41 2.36 6.00 -10.76
N VAL A 42 2.27 6.30 -9.47
CA VAL A 42 2.02 5.28 -8.45
C VAL A 42 0.70 4.57 -8.72
N PHE A 43 0.63 3.29 -8.37
CA PHE A 43 -0.64 2.57 -8.42
C PHE A 43 -1.59 3.08 -7.33
N THR A 44 -2.60 3.84 -7.71
CA THR A 44 -3.66 4.32 -6.81
C THR A 44 -4.80 3.32 -6.75
N CYS A 45 -5.25 2.99 -5.54
CA CYS A 45 -6.47 2.21 -5.34
C CYS A 45 -7.27 2.70 -4.13
N TYR A 46 -8.53 2.26 -4.07
CA TYR A 46 -9.47 2.63 -3.01
C TYR A 46 -9.86 1.40 -2.21
N LEU A 47 -10.07 1.58 -0.90
CA LEU A 47 -10.58 0.54 -0.03
C LEU A 47 -12.09 0.39 -0.24
N ASP A 48 -12.52 -0.81 -0.63
CA ASP A 48 -13.92 -1.22 -0.55
C ASP A 48 -14.11 -2.10 0.70
N ALA A 49 -14.84 -1.57 1.70
CA ALA A 49 -15.16 -2.29 2.93
C ALA A 49 -16.43 -3.16 2.80
N GLY A 50 -17.17 -3.04 1.69
CA GLY A 50 -18.46 -3.68 1.48
C GLY A 50 -19.45 -3.36 2.59
N LEU A 51 -20.08 -4.39 3.16
CA LEU A 51 -21.04 -4.29 4.27
C LEU A 51 -20.37 -4.25 5.65
N THR A 52 -19.05 -4.28 5.71
CA THR A 52 -18.32 -4.30 6.97
C THR A 52 -18.45 -2.96 7.70
N ARG A 53 -18.82 -2.99 8.98
CA ARG A 53 -18.84 -1.77 9.80
C ARG A 53 -17.42 -1.24 10.02
N THR A 54 -17.17 0.01 9.64
CA THR A 54 -15.87 0.70 9.72
C THR A 54 -15.59 1.27 11.13
N THR A 55 -15.41 0.41 12.13
CA THR A 55 -14.98 0.82 13.48
C THR A 55 -13.45 0.87 13.62
N THR A 56 -12.95 1.70 14.54
CA THR A 56 -11.53 1.72 14.91
C THR A 56 -11.04 0.31 15.27
N GLY A 57 -9.87 -0.07 14.75
CA GLY A 57 -9.28 -1.40 14.98
C GLY A 57 -9.86 -2.53 14.12
N ASN A 58 -10.74 -2.23 13.15
CA ASN A 58 -11.23 -3.26 12.23
C ASN A 58 -10.09 -3.81 11.35
N LYS A 59 -10.07 -5.13 11.13
CA LYS A 59 -9.09 -5.86 10.32
C LYS A 59 -9.00 -5.37 8.86
N VAL A 60 -10.08 -4.80 8.31
CA VAL A 60 -10.05 -4.20 6.96
C VAL A 60 -9.00 -3.08 6.86
N PHE A 61 -8.79 -2.32 7.94
CA PHE A 61 -7.77 -1.28 7.99
C PHE A 61 -6.36 -1.85 8.15
N GLY A 62 -6.22 -3.02 8.78
CA GLY A 62 -4.93 -3.75 8.80
C GLY A 62 -4.51 -4.22 7.41
N ALA A 63 -5.46 -4.72 6.62
CA ALA A 63 -5.21 -5.07 5.22
C ALA A 63 -4.87 -3.82 4.37
N MET A 64 -5.58 -2.72 4.59
CA MET A 64 -5.29 -1.42 3.95
C MET A 64 -3.88 -0.92 4.27
N LYS A 65 -3.47 -0.91 5.54
CA LYS A 65 -2.12 -0.49 5.96
C LYS A 65 -1.05 -1.39 5.36
N GLY A 66 -1.24 -2.71 5.39
CA GLY A 66 -0.31 -3.64 4.74
C GLY A 66 -0.18 -3.44 3.23
N ALA A 67 -1.22 -2.96 2.56
CA ALA A 67 -1.18 -2.62 1.14
C ALA A 67 -0.49 -1.27 0.88
N ALA A 68 -0.75 -0.26 1.72
CA ALA A 68 -0.07 1.04 1.66
C ALA A 68 1.44 0.90 1.91
N ASP A 69 1.82 0.15 2.94
CA ASP A 69 3.21 -0.20 3.25
C ASP A 69 3.85 -1.08 2.18
N GLY A 70 3.03 -1.74 1.38
CA GLY A 70 3.46 -2.49 0.21
C GLY A 70 3.76 -1.64 -1.02
N GLY A 71 3.52 -0.32 -0.97
CA GLY A 71 3.78 0.62 -2.07
C GLY A 71 2.55 0.99 -2.91
N LEU A 72 1.33 0.69 -2.45
CA LEU A 72 0.11 1.20 -3.08
C LEU A 72 -0.25 2.58 -2.52
N SER A 73 -0.72 3.46 -3.38
CA SER A 73 -1.29 4.74 -2.95
C SER A 73 -2.78 4.55 -2.64
N ILE A 74 -3.11 4.49 -1.35
CA ILE A 74 -4.50 4.39 -0.88
C ILE A 74 -4.80 5.64 -0.09
N PRO A 75 -5.75 6.50 -0.49
CA PRO A 75 -6.12 7.66 0.34
C PRO A 75 -6.77 7.23 1.66
N HIS A 76 -6.15 7.53 2.80
CA HIS A 76 -6.64 7.19 4.15
C HIS A 76 -6.26 8.24 5.22
N ARG A 77 -6.74 8.06 6.47
CA ARG A 77 -6.48 8.88 7.67
C ARG A 77 -6.24 7.98 8.89
#